data_AF-A0A2E6I1L0-F1
#
_entry.id   AF-A0A2E6I1L0-F1
#
_cell.length_a   1.000
_cell.length_b   1.000
_cell.length_c   1.000
_cell.angle_alpha   90.00
_cell.angle_beta   90.00
_cell.angle_gamma   90.00
#
_symmetry.space_group_name_H-M   'P 1'
#
loop_
_entity.id
_entity.type
_entity.pdbx_description
1 polymer ?
#
loop_
_entity_poly.entity_id
_entity_poly.type
_entity_poly.pdbx_seq_one_letter_code
_entity_poly.pdbx_strand_id
1 'polypeptide(L)' 'MNSSLARFKDARIIRDGEEEFLLVEFNDGKVRQFTPKEIYEATGYLGRPPAADQMTGSERRASEIMNNFRRRR' A
#
# COMPACT_ATOMS: atom_id res chain seq x y z
N MET A 1 -14.18 -12.97 10.23
CA MET A 1 -13.97 -11.60 9.72
C MET A 1 -13.41 -11.71 8.32
N ASN A 2 -14.23 -11.46 7.29
CA ASN A 2 -13.78 -11.49 5.90
C ASN A 2 -12.95 -10.23 5.65
N SER A 3 -11.63 -10.38 5.53
CA SER A 3 -10.76 -9.36 4.96
C SER A 3 -11.11 -9.20 3.49
N SER A 4 -12.18 -8.45 3.20
CA SER A 4 -12.44 -7.93 1.87
C SER A 4 -11.39 -6.85 1.61
N LEU A 5 -10.14 -7.27 1.42
CA LEU A 5 -9.06 -6.43 0.91
C LEU A 5 -9.64 -5.72 -0.31
N ALA A 6 -9.64 -4.40 -0.29
CA ALA A 6 -10.16 -3.59 -1.38
C ALA A 6 -9.38 -3.96 -2.64
N ARG A 7 -9.95 -4.85 -3.46
CA ARG A 7 -9.31 -5.30 -4.70
C ARG A 7 -9.46 -4.18 -5.72
N PHE A 8 -8.35 -3.86 -6.37
CA PHE A 8 -8.34 -2.93 -7.50
C PHE A 8 -9.19 -3.51 -8.63
N LYS A 9 -10.10 -2.69 -9.14
CA LYS A 9 -10.92 -2.97 -10.31
C LYS A 9 -10.26 -2.39 -11.55
N ASP A 10 -9.83 -1.13 -11.46
CA ASP A 10 -9.16 -0.41 -12.55
C ASP A 10 -8.22 0.67 -11.98
N ALA A 11 -7.22 1.07 -12.77
CA ALA A 11 -6.36 2.20 -12.46
C ALA A 11 -5.98 2.96 -13.73
N ARG A 12 -6.10 4.30 -13.69
CA ARG A 12 -5.78 5.16 -14.84
C ARG A 12 -5.13 6.47 -14.41
N ILE A 13 -4.27 6.98 -15.27
CA ILE A 13 -3.70 8.32 -15.09
C ILE A 13 -4.66 9.33 -15.70
N ILE A 14 -4.95 10.39 -14.96
CA ILE A 14 -5.68 11.56 -15.45
C ILE A 14 -4.80 12.80 -15.34
N ARG A 15 -5.09 13.78 -16.20
CA ARG A 15 -4.45 15.10 -16.17
C ARG A 15 -5.51 16.15 -15.88
N ASP A 16 -5.23 17.01 -14.93
CA ASP A 16 -6.01 18.22 -14.68
C ASP A 16 -5.07 19.42 -14.83
N GLY A 17 -5.14 20.06 -16.00
CA GLY A 17 -4.17 21.08 -16.39
C GLY A 17 -2.73 20.53 -16.47
N GLU A 18 -1.85 21.08 -15.63
CA GLU A 18 -0.45 20.64 -15.50
C GLU A 18 -0.24 19.53 -14.47
N GLU A 19 -1.27 19.19 -13.69
CA GLU A 19 -1.18 18.17 -12.65
C GLU A 19 -1.59 16.78 -13.18
N GLU A 20 -0.81 15.75 -12.84
CA GLU A 20 -1.12 14.35 -13.15
C GLU A 20 -1.53 13.60 -11.89
N PHE A 21 -2.54 12.75 -11.98
CA PHE A 21 -3.03 11.93 -10.86
C PHE A 21 -3.28 10.49 -11.27
N LEU A 22 -3.15 9.57 -10.31
CA LEU A 22 -3.60 8.20 -10.45
C LEU A 22 -4.99 8.04 -9.84
N LEU A 23 -5.99 7.75 -10.67
CA LEU A 23 -7.29 7.29 -10.22
C LEU A 23 -7.29 5.77 -10.08
N VAL A 24 -7.79 5.30 -8.96
CA VAL A 24 -7.93 3.88 -8.64
C VAL A 24 -9.38 3.60 -8.29
N GLU A 25 -10.02 2.72 -9.07
CA GLU A 25 -11.34 2.19 -8.79
C GLU A 25 -11.22 0.86 -8.04
N PHE A 26 -11.99 0.71 -6.98
CA PHE A 26 -12.07 -0.51 -6.18
C PHE A 26 -13.33 -1.30 -6.53
N ASN A 27 -13.33 -2.61 -6.26
CA ASN A 27 -14.48 -3.47 -6.51
C ASN A 27 -15.74 -3.09 -5.70
N ASP A 28 -15.61 -2.28 -4.64
CA ASP A 28 -16.75 -1.72 -3.91
C ASP A 28 -17.33 -0.45 -4.57
N GLY A 29 -16.85 -0.09 -5.76
CA GLY A 29 -17.29 1.07 -6.53
C GLY A 29 -16.71 2.40 -6.04
N LYS A 30 -15.86 2.38 -5.00
CA LYS A 30 -15.17 3.60 -4.56
C LYS A 30 -14.05 3.93 -5.53
N VAL A 31 -13.88 5.23 -5.75
CA VAL A 31 -12.79 5.77 -6.55
C VAL A 31 -11.93 6.64 -5.64
N ARG A 32 -10.62 6.47 -5.71
CA ARG A 32 -9.65 7.31 -5.00
C ARG A 32 -8.64 7.88 -5.98
N GLN A 33 -8.27 9.13 -5.74
CA GLN A 33 -7.23 9.84 -6.48
C GLN A 33 -5.96 9.89 -5.64
N PHE A 34 -4.82 9.70 -6.28
CA PHE A 34 -3.50 9.81 -5.67
C PHE A 34 -2.63 10.75 -6.48
N THR A 35 -1.96 11.66 -5.79
CA THR A 35 -0.92 12.52 -6.36
C THR A 35 0.38 11.73 -6.54
N PRO A 36 1.29 12.17 -7.43
CA PRO A 36 2.61 11.57 -7.58
C PRO A 36 3.42 11.59 -6.27
N LYS A 37 3.24 12.64 -5.46
CA LYS A 37 3.87 12.76 -4.14
C LYS A 37 3.39 11.68 -3.17
N GLU A 38 2.08 11.46 -3.05
CA GLU A 38 1.53 10.42 -2.18
C GLU A 38 1.97 9.02 -2.60
N ILE A 39 2.04 8.76 -3.91
CA ILE A 39 2.55 7.48 -4.44
C ILE A 39 4.03 7.34 -4.07
N TYR A 40 4.84 8.38 -4.29
CA TYR A 40 6.26 8.36 -3.94
C TYR A 40 6.49 8.10 -2.45
N GLU A 41 5.78 8.80 -1.58
CA GLU A 41 5.83 8.59 -0.13
C GLU A 41 5.42 7.16 0.25
N ALA A 42 4.33 6.64 -0.32
CA ALA A 42 3.90 5.26 -0.11
C ALA A 42 4.94 4.24 -0.60
N THR A 43 5.61 4.50 -1.73
CA THR A 43 6.67 3.64 -2.25
C THR A 43 7.96 3.69 -1.43
N GLY A 44 8.19 4.77 -0.66
CA GLY A 44 9.24 4.82 0.36
C GLY A 44 9.09 3.73 1.43
N TYR A 45 7.87 3.22 1.63
CA TYR A 45 7.56 2.08 2.48
C TYR A 45 7.57 0.73 1.73
N LEU A 46 7.54 0.72 0.40
CA LEU A 46 7.67 -0.51 -0.39
C LEU A 46 9.11 -1.03 -0.29
N GLY A 47 9.32 -2.01 0.60
CA GLY A 47 10.63 -2.62 0.86
C GLY A 47 11.27 -2.19 2.19
N ARG A 48 10.64 -1.25 2.92
CA ARG A 48 10.97 -0.96 4.32
C ARG A 48 9.80 -1.44 5.18
N PRO A 49 10.02 -2.34 6.15
CA PRO A 49 8.93 -2.71 7.05
C PRO A 49 8.40 -1.42 7.70
N PRO A 50 7.06 -1.24 7.79
CA PRO A 50 6.48 -0.11 8.49
C PRO A 50 7.07 -0.03 9.90
N ALA A 51 7.20 1.19 10.42
CA ALA A 51 7.72 1.41 11.76
C ALA A 51 6.89 0.58 12.76
N ALA A 52 7.54 0.03 13.80
CA ALA A 52 6.94 -1.00 14.66
C ALA A 52 5.66 -0.53 15.39
N ASP A 53 5.51 0.78 15.54
CA ASP A 53 4.35 1.51 16.07
C ASP A 53 3.16 1.58 15.10
N GLN A 54 3.41 1.45 13.80
CA GLN A 54 2.40 1.44 12.73
C GLN A 54 2.02 0.02 12.28
N MET A 55 2.70 -1.00 12.80
CA MET A 55 2.38 -2.41 12.51
C MET A 55 1.19 -2.89 13.33
N THR A 56 0.20 -3.44 12.64
CA THR A 56 -0.82 -4.30 13.26
C THR A 56 -0.14 -5.50 13.94
N GLY A 57 -0.78 -6.11 14.94
CA GLY A 57 -0.21 -7.26 15.66
C GLY A 57 0.15 -8.43 14.74
N SER A 58 -0.59 -8.61 13.65
CA SER A 58 -0.34 -9.63 12.62
C SER A 58 0.90 -9.31 11.77
N GLU A 59 1.11 -8.05 11.40
CA GLU A 59 2.28 -7.60 10.65
C GLU A 59 3.57 -7.69 11.47
N ARG A 60 3.48 -7.40 12.77
CA ARG A 60 4.59 -7.57 13.72
C ARG A 60 5.05 -9.02 13.79
N ARG A 61 4.11 -9.95 13.95
CA ARG A 61 4.40 -11.39 14.01
C ARG A 61 4.99 -11.92 12.68
N ALA A 62 4.49 -11.45 11.54
CA ALA A 62 5.04 -11.81 10.23
C ALA A 62 6.50 -11.32 10.06
N SER A 63 6.79 -10.10 10.51
CA SER A 63 8.14 -9.52 10.50
C SER A 63 9.13 -10.29 11.38
N GLU A 64 8.71 -10.70 12.58
CA GLU A 64 9.52 -11.54 13.49
C GLU A 64 9.87 -12.89 12.86
N ILE A 65 8.90 -13.53 12.20
CA ILE A 65 9.12 -14.80 11.50
C ILE A 65 10.13 -14.61 10.36
N MET A 66 9.95 -13.60 9.50
CA MET A 66 10.88 -13.34 8.41
C MET A 66 12.31 -13.01 8.90
N ASN A 67 12.44 -12.24 9.98
CA ASN A 67 13.75 -11.93 10.57
C ASN A 67 14.44 -13.18 11.11
N ASN A 68 13.70 -14.10 11.75
CA ASN A 68 14.24 -15.37 12.21
C ASN A 68 14.68 -16.28 11.05
N PHE A 69 13.96 -16.29 9.94
CA PHE A 69 14.37 -17.01 8.72
C PHE A 69 15.66 -16.41 8.12
N ARG A 70 15.76 -15.08 8.09
CA ARG A 70 16.92 -14.37 7.51
C ARG A 70 18.19 -14.53 8.34
N ARG A 71 18.08 -14.71 9.65
CA ARG A 71 19.21 -14.97 10.58
C ARG A 71 19.71 -16.42 10.57
N ARG A 72 18.93 -17.36 10.02
CA ARG A 72 19.28 -18.79 9.93
C ARG A 72 19.95 -19.18 8.60
N ARG A 73 20.25 -18.19 7.75
CA ARG A 73 20.94 -18.36 6.47
C ARG A 73 22.28 -17.66 6.54
#